data_AF-A0A511N9G1-F1
#
_entry.id   AF-A0A511N9G1-F1
#
_cell.length_a   1.000
_cell.length_b   1.000
_cell.length_c   1.000
_cell.angle_alpha   90.00
_cell.angle_beta   90.00
_cell.angle_gamma   90.00
#
_symmetry.space_group_name_H-M   'P 1'
#
loop_
_entity.id
_entity.type
_entity.pdbx_description
1 polymer ?
#
loop_
_entity_poly.entity_id
_entity_poly.type
_entity_poly.pdbx_seq_one_letter_code
_entity_poly.pdbx_strand_id
1 'polypeptide(L)'
;MTAVPRNKTQNYATPYPQEHTEPMIELHLTGILGTKITVHVKDEDEMLRVMRQYGRRGWTSGEIPAGGLILPLSMADTFDWSLIGAREFTNSEGEKSVYHKGQVYKRRELEEVDTKKLKLPRIVKYSRGARPTDPEHLKEGEESVRYVTLITFRGNGRALEAFQNPEKVAEQQQNQNP
;
A
#
# COMPACT_ATOMS: atom_id res chain seq x y z
N MET A 1 7.65 83.64 -9.10
CA MET A 1 6.68 82.64 -8.61
C MET A 1 6.76 81.43 -9.53
N THR A 2 7.07 80.29 -8.95
CA THR A 2 7.67 79.08 -9.55
C THR A 2 6.63 78.14 -10.15
N ALA A 3 6.86 77.69 -11.39
CA ALA A 3 6.07 76.62 -12.03
C ALA A 3 6.62 75.25 -11.63
N VAL A 4 5.75 74.37 -11.12
CA VAL A 4 6.07 72.99 -10.72
C VAL A 4 5.92 72.06 -11.93
N PRO A 5 6.91 71.22 -12.29
CA PRO A 5 6.73 70.22 -13.33
C PRO A 5 5.97 69.00 -12.79
N ARG A 6 4.95 68.54 -13.51
CA ARG A 6 4.25 67.27 -13.25
C ARG A 6 5.14 66.11 -13.68
N ASN A 7 5.67 65.37 -12.71
CA ASN A 7 6.27 64.05 -12.95
C ASN A 7 5.17 63.05 -13.34
N LYS A 8 5.24 62.52 -14.57
CA LYS A 8 4.49 61.33 -14.98
C LYS A 8 5.25 60.11 -14.48
N THR A 9 4.77 59.49 -13.41
CA THR A 9 5.26 58.18 -12.97
C THR A 9 4.73 57.13 -13.95
N GLN A 10 5.60 56.63 -14.83
CA GLN A 10 5.30 55.45 -15.64
C GLN A 10 5.32 54.22 -14.71
N ASN A 11 4.15 53.64 -14.46
CA ASN A 11 4.01 52.35 -13.81
C ASN A 11 4.42 51.24 -14.80
N TYR A 12 5.67 50.79 -14.73
CA TYR A 12 6.08 49.53 -15.33
C TYR A 12 5.72 48.41 -14.35
N ALA A 13 4.48 47.94 -14.42
CA ALA A 13 4.12 46.67 -13.81
C ALA A 13 4.70 45.55 -14.69
N THR A 14 5.83 44.97 -14.27
CA THR A 14 6.25 43.67 -14.80
C THR A 14 5.20 42.63 -14.42
N PRO A 15 4.62 41.88 -15.38
CA PRO A 15 3.79 40.74 -15.04
C PRO A 15 4.68 39.70 -14.36
N TYR A 16 4.39 39.39 -13.11
CA TYR A 16 4.96 38.21 -12.45
C TYR A 16 4.61 36.99 -13.31
N PRO A 17 5.58 36.13 -13.68
CA PRO A 17 5.26 34.87 -14.31
C PRO A 17 4.33 34.10 -13.36
N GLN A 18 3.15 33.74 -13.83
CA GLN A 18 2.31 32.82 -13.09
C GLN A 18 3.04 31.47 -13.09
N GLU A 19 3.67 31.13 -11.96
CA GLU A 19 4.16 29.78 -11.74
C GLU A 19 2.97 28.84 -11.82
N HIS A 20 2.84 28.15 -12.95
CA HIS A 20 1.98 26.98 -13.06
C HIS A 20 2.57 25.92 -12.14
N THR A 21 2.17 25.96 -10.87
CA THR A 21 2.38 24.85 -9.94
C THR A 21 1.47 23.74 -10.44
N GLU A 22 2.04 22.81 -11.22
CA GLU A 22 1.33 21.59 -11.56
C GLU A 22 0.83 20.94 -10.25
N PRO A 23 -0.42 20.45 -10.20
CA PRO A 23 -0.94 19.83 -8.99
C PRO A 23 -0.09 18.60 -8.66
N MET A 24 0.65 18.66 -7.56
CA MET A 24 1.44 17.54 -7.05
C MET A 24 0.59 16.72 -6.08
N ILE A 25 0.77 15.40 -6.12
CA ILE A 25 0.22 14.48 -5.14
C ILE A 25 1.08 14.57 -3.87
N GLU A 26 0.43 14.75 -2.72
CA GLU A 26 1.10 14.68 -1.42
C GLU A 26 1.04 13.27 -0.85
N LEU A 27 2.20 12.65 -0.68
CA LEU A 27 2.33 11.33 -0.06
C LEU A 27 2.88 11.46 1.36
N HIS A 28 2.04 11.16 2.35
CA HIS A 28 2.46 11.14 3.75
C HIS A 28 3.01 9.77 4.13
N LEU A 29 4.26 9.74 4.61
CA LEU A 29 4.96 8.52 4.97
C LEU A 29 5.35 8.52 6.44
N THR A 30 5.17 7.37 7.09
CA THR A 30 5.61 7.11 8.46
C THR A 30 6.68 6.01 8.46
N GLY A 31 7.87 6.33 8.96
CA GLY A 31 8.98 5.40 9.07
C GLY A 31 8.87 4.47 10.29
N ILE A 32 9.74 3.46 10.35
CA ILE A 32 9.70 2.42 11.39
C ILE A 32 9.91 2.94 12.83
N LEU A 33 10.51 4.13 12.98
CA LEU A 33 10.71 4.81 14.27
C LEU A 33 9.62 5.86 14.57
N GLY A 34 8.58 5.94 13.74
CA GLY A 34 7.50 6.93 13.87
C GLY A 34 7.78 8.29 13.21
N THR A 35 8.96 8.49 12.59
CA THR A 35 9.27 9.69 11.82
C THR A 35 8.26 9.91 10.70
N LYS A 36 7.75 11.13 10.57
CA LYS A 36 6.77 11.51 9.54
C LYS A 36 7.43 12.44 8.53
N ILE A 37 7.25 12.13 7.24
CA ILE A 37 7.63 13.00 6.13
C ILE A 37 6.46 13.13 5.16
N THR A 38 6.47 14.23 4.40
CA THR A 38 5.61 14.40 3.22
C THR A 38 6.53 14.44 2.01
N VAL A 39 6.17 13.71 0.97
CA VAL A 39 6.85 13.73 -0.33
C VAL A 39 5.84 14.20 -1.38
N HIS A 40 6.22 15.22 -2.15
CA HIS A 40 5.45 15.66 -3.31
C HIS A 40 5.88 14.86 -4.53
N VAL A 41 4.91 14.30 -5.25
CA VAL A 41 5.15 13.54 -6.47
C VAL A 41 4.27 14.09 -7.59
N LYS A 42 4.75 13.99 -8.82
CA LYS A 42 4.12 14.56 -10.01
C LYS A 42 2.82 13.84 -10.38
N ASP A 43 2.84 12.51 -10.34
CA ASP A 43 1.76 11.66 -10.83
C ASP A 43 1.70 10.31 -10.09
N GLU A 44 0.72 9.48 -10.44
CA GLU A 44 0.48 8.18 -9.82
C GLU A 44 1.64 7.19 -10.06
N ASP A 45 2.29 7.24 -11.22
CA ASP A 45 3.41 6.36 -11.53
C ASP A 45 4.61 6.68 -10.65
N GLU A 46 4.91 7.97 -10.46
CA GLU A 46 5.93 8.42 -9.51
C GLU A 46 5.55 8.07 -8.07
N MET A 47 4.28 8.25 -7.68
CA MET A 47 3.76 7.86 -6.37
C MET A 47 4.06 6.39 -6.07
N LEU A 48 3.72 5.48 -6.99
CA LEU A 48 3.95 4.05 -6.80
C LEU A 48 5.44 3.69 -6.74
N ARG A 49 6.30 4.39 -7.48
CA ARG A 49 7.76 4.22 -7.39
C ARG A 49 8.29 4.67 -6.02
N VAL A 50 7.84 5.83 -5.54
CA VAL A 50 8.20 6.35 -4.21
C VAL A 50 7.71 5.43 -3.11
N MET A 51 6.47 4.95 -3.19
CA MET A 51 5.91 3.97 -2.24
C MET A 51 6.78 2.71 -2.15
N ARG A 52 7.19 2.13 -3.28
CA ARG A 52 8.13 0.98 -3.29
C ARG A 52 9.48 1.32 -2.67
N GLN A 53 10.07 2.46 -3.06
CA GLN A 53 11.39 2.88 -2.58
C GLN A 53 11.43 3.06 -1.06
N TYR A 54 10.41 3.68 -0.49
CA TYR A 54 10.29 3.89 0.95
C TYR A 54 9.80 2.62 1.68
N GLY A 55 8.86 1.90 1.10
CA GLY A 55 8.29 0.71 1.72
C GLY A 55 9.23 -0.50 1.77
N ARG A 56 10.21 -0.62 0.87
CA ARG A 56 11.34 -1.56 1.04
C ARG A 56 12.13 -1.33 2.34
N ARG A 57 12.11 -0.10 2.86
CA ARG A 57 12.72 0.30 4.14
C ARG A 57 11.72 0.26 5.32
N GLY A 58 10.52 -0.29 5.10
CA GLY A 58 9.47 -0.41 6.11
C GLY A 58 8.65 0.85 6.38
N TRP A 59 8.76 1.87 5.52
CA TRP A 59 7.88 3.04 5.62
C TRP A 59 6.49 2.70 5.11
N THR A 60 5.48 3.33 5.70
CA THR A 60 4.06 3.09 5.38
C THR A 60 3.33 4.39 5.09
N SER A 61 2.27 4.33 4.30
CA SER A 61 1.34 5.44 4.07
C SER A 61 -0.08 4.98 4.45
N GLY A 62 -0.79 5.81 5.21
CA GLY A 62 -2.11 5.47 5.74
C GLY A 62 -2.10 4.31 6.73
N GLU A 63 -3.27 3.70 6.90
CA GLU A 63 -3.49 2.56 7.78
C GLU A 63 -4.13 1.40 7.03
N ILE A 64 -3.91 0.18 7.54
CA ILE A 64 -4.59 -1.01 7.03
C ILE A 64 -6.05 -0.98 7.51
N PRO A 65 -7.04 -1.12 6.61
CA PRO A 65 -8.45 -1.09 6.99
C PRO A 65 -8.82 -2.29 7.88
N ALA A 66 -9.91 -2.16 8.63
CA ALA A 66 -10.49 -3.29 9.35
C ALA A 66 -10.82 -4.44 8.39
N GLY A 67 -10.42 -5.67 8.74
CA GLY A 67 -10.49 -6.84 7.85
C GLY A 67 -9.33 -6.97 6.86
N GLY A 68 -8.40 -6.03 6.85
CA GLY A 68 -7.25 -6.01 5.95
C GLY A 68 -7.57 -5.55 4.54
N LEU A 69 -6.53 -5.41 3.72
CA LEU A 69 -6.67 -5.12 2.29
C LEU A 69 -7.36 -6.28 1.57
N ILE A 70 -8.11 -5.99 0.52
CA ILE A 70 -8.75 -7.01 -0.33
C ILE A 70 -8.25 -6.84 -1.76
N LEU A 71 -7.55 -7.86 -2.27
CA LEU A 71 -7.01 -7.87 -3.64
C LEU A 71 -7.48 -9.13 -4.40
N PRO A 72 -7.40 -9.14 -5.74
CA PRO A 72 -7.68 -10.31 -6.56
C PRO A 72 -6.87 -11.55 -6.17
N LEU A 73 -7.48 -12.74 -6.21
CA LEU A 73 -6.80 -14.00 -5.88
C LEU A 73 -5.56 -14.25 -6.76
N SER A 74 -5.61 -13.83 -8.02
CA SER A 74 -4.52 -13.92 -9.00
C SER A 74 -3.23 -13.20 -8.57
N MET A 75 -3.32 -12.26 -7.62
CA MET A 75 -2.17 -11.50 -7.11
C MET A 75 -1.54 -12.12 -5.86
N ALA A 76 -2.08 -13.23 -5.32
CA ALA A 76 -1.64 -13.80 -4.05
C ALA A 76 -0.15 -14.14 -3.99
N ASP A 77 0.45 -14.51 -5.13
CA ASP A 77 1.87 -14.84 -5.22
C ASP A 77 2.71 -13.73 -5.82
N THR A 78 2.11 -12.76 -6.51
CA THR A 78 2.82 -11.72 -7.27
C THR A 78 2.73 -10.32 -6.68
N PHE A 79 1.92 -10.09 -5.64
CA PHE A 79 1.80 -8.77 -5.02
C PHE A 79 3.16 -8.21 -4.53
N ASP A 80 3.40 -6.93 -4.80
CA ASP A 80 4.57 -6.20 -4.31
C ASP A 80 4.33 -5.69 -2.88
N TRP A 81 4.82 -6.46 -1.91
CA TRP A 81 4.71 -6.15 -0.47
C TRP A 81 5.33 -4.80 -0.09
N SER A 82 6.28 -4.28 -0.88
CA SER A 82 6.88 -2.99 -0.60
C SER A 82 5.90 -1.83 -0.74
N LEU A 83 4.81 -1.99 -1.50
CA LEU A 83 3.78 -0.96 -1.62
C LEU A 83 3.10 -0.62 -0.29
N ILE A 84 3.08 -1.56 0.65
CA ILE A 84 2.49 -1.36 1.98
C ILE A 84 3.55 -1.34 3.09
N GLY A 85 4.82 -1.16 2.75
CA GLY A 85 5.91 -1.19 3.74
C GLY A 85 6.14 -2.55 4.38
N ALA A 86 5.74 -3.63 3.69
CA ALA A 86 5.88 -4.99 4.16
C ALA A 86 6.97 -5.74 3.40
N ARG A 87 7.42 -6.87 3.95
CA ARG A 87 8.38 -7.79 3.32
C ARG A 87 7.97 -9.22 3.57
N GLU A 88 7.99 -10.03 2.53
CA GLU A 88 7.79 -11.47 2.69
C GLU A 88 9.08 -12.16 3.14
N PHE A 89 8.91 -13.30 3.79
CA PHE A 89 10.00 -14.19 4.16
C PHE A 89 9.44 -15.58 4.46
N THR A 90 10.32 -16.59 4.46
CA THR A 90 10.00 -17.91 4.98
C THR A 90 10.42 -17.94 6.45
N ASN A 91 9.49 -18.28 7.34
CA ASN A 91 9.79 -18.37 8.77
C ASN A 91 10.59 -19.65 9.10
N SER A 92 10.99 -19.81 10.36
CA SER A 92 11.75 -20.99 10.82
C SER A 92 11.00 -22.32 10.68
N GLU A 93 9.68 -22.28 10.50
CA GLU A 93 8.81 -23.45 10.31
C GLU A 93 8.64 -23.79 8.81
N GLY A 94 9.30 -23.06 7.91
CA GLY A 94 9.16 -23.24 6.46
C GLY A 94 7.90 -22.59 5.87
N GLU A 95 7.16 -21.79 6.64
CA GLU A 95 5.91 -21.18 6.19
C GLU A 95 6.13 -19.79 5.57
N LYS A 96 5.45 -19.53 4.45
CA LYS A 96 5.39 -18.19 3.84
C LYS A 96 4.73 -17.20 4.81
N SER A 97 5.45 -16.14 5.14
CA SER A 97 5.04 -15.13 6.10
C SER A 97 5.36 -13.73 5.59
N VAL A 98 4.72 -12.72 6.18
CA VAL A 98 4.95 -11.31 5.88
C VAL A 98 5.22 -10.54 7.15
N TYR A 99 6.27 -9.72 7.13
CA TYR A 99 6.61 -8.78 8.19
C TYR A 99 6.08 -7.39 7.84
N HIS A 100 5.31 -6.77 8.74
CA HIS A 100 4.75 -5.43 8.57
C HIS A 100 4.60 -4.74 9.94
N LYS A 101 5.10 -3.50 10.09
CA LYS A 101 5.09 -2.70 11.34
C LYS A 101 5.45 -3.50 12.61
N GLY A 102 6.53 -4.30 12.58
CA GLY A 102 6.96 -5.09 13.75
C GLY A 102 6.20 -6.39 13.99
N GLN A 103 5.22 -6.71 13.14
CA GLN A 103 4.35 -7.87 13.29
C GLN A 103 4.60 -8.89 12.18
N VAL A 104 4.37 -10.17 12.47
CA VAL A 104 4.46 -11.27 11.51
C VAL A 104 3.06 -11.80 11.22
N TYR A 105 2.70 -11.85 9.94
CA TYR A 105 1.43 -12.35 9.43
C TYR A 105 1.70 -13.63 8.63
N LYS A 106 1.09 -14.74 9.07
CA LYS A 106 1.23 -16.05 8.42
C LYS A 106 0.26 -16.17 7.24
N ARG A 107 0.73 -16.73 6.12
CA ARG A 107 -0.12 -17.11 4.98
C ARG A 107 -1.05 -18.26 5.39
N ARG A 108 -2.33 -18.15 5.04
CA ARG A 108 -3.36 -19.17 5.23
C ARG A 108 -4.09 -19.34 3.92
N GLU A 109 -4.10 -20.55 3.39
CA GLU A 109 -4.89 -20.90 2.22
C GLU A 109 -6.18 -21.56 2.71
N LEU A 110 -7.31 -21.01 2.31
CA LEU A 110 -8.61 -21.61 2.56
C LEU A 110 -9.15 -22.06 1.21
N GLU A 111 -9.35 -23.37 1.08
CA GLU A 111 -9.87 -23.97 -0.13
C GLU A 111 -11.33 -23.59 -0.37
N GLU A 112 -11.75 -23.73 -1.64
CA GLU A 112 -13.14 -23.56 -2.00
C GLU A 112 -14.01 -24.61 -1.28
N VAL A 113 -15.06 -24.14 -0.62
CA VAL A 113 -16.08 -24.99 -0.04
C VAL A 113 -17.34 -24.83 -0.87
N ASP A 114 -17.69 -25.83 -1.67
CA ASP A 114 -18.96 -25.87 -2.38
C ASP A 114 -19.86 -26.97 -1.80
N THR A 115 -20.74 -26.56 -0.89
CA THR A 115 -21.81 -27.41 -0.38
C THR A 115 -23.15 -26.75 -0.65
N LYS A 116 -24.24 -27.54 -0.64
CA LYS A 116 -25.61 -27.01 -0.81
C LYS A 116 -25.97 -25.91 0.20
N LYS A 117 -25.31 -25.86 1.37
CA LYS A 117 -25.60 -24.90 2.46
C LYS A 117 -24.60 -23.75 2.53
N LEU A 118 -23.41 -23.92 1.96
CA LEU A 118 -22.30 -22.99 2.12
C LEU A 118 -21.43 -23.01 0.87
N LYS A 119 -21.29 -21.85 0.23
CA LYS A 119 -20.37 -21.61 -0.88
C LYS A 119 -19.34 -20.57 -0.45
N LEU A 120 -18.11 -21.01 -0.21
CA LEU A 120 -16.98 -20.12 0.12
C LEU A 120 -15.94 -20.24 -0.98
N PRO A 121 -15.55 -19.13 -1.63
CA PRO A 121 -14.51 -19.16 -2.65
C PRO A 121 -13.15 -19.46 -2.00
N ARG A 122 -12.22 -20.00 -2.80
CA ARG A 122 -10.81 -20.09 -2.41
C ARG A 122 -10.28 -18.70 -2.07
N ILE A 123 -9.56 -18.59 -0.95
CA ILE A 123 -8.87 -17.36 -0.56
C ILE A 123 -7.44 -17.64 -0.06
N VAL A 124 -6.55 -16.67 -0.25
CA VAL A 124 -5.25 -16.62 0.43
C VAL A 124 -5.26 -15.43 1.39
N LYS A 125 -5.08 -15.70 2.68
CA LYS A 125 -5.15 -14.68 3.74
C LYS A 125 -3.84 -14.59 4.51
N TYR A 126 -3.37 -13.37 4.75
CA TYR A 126 -2.26 -13.11 5.66
C TYR A 126 -2.80 -12.49 6.95
N SER A 127 -2.72 -13.24 8.05
CA SER A 127 -3.25 -12.80 9.36
C SER A 127 -2.32 -13.23 10.50
N ARG A 128 -2.53 -12.66 11.69
CA ARG A 128 -1.84 -13.04 12.93
C ARG A 128 -2.85 -13.17 14.07
N GLY A 129 -2.47 -13.84 15.16
CA GLY A 129 -3.27 -13.81 16.38
C GLY A 129 -3.44 -12.38 16.90
N ALA A 130 -4.65 -12.05 17.35
CA ALA A 130 -4.92 -10.78 17.98
C ALA A 130 -4.24 -10.74 19.36
N ARG A 131 -3.65 -9.59 19.68
CA ARG A 131 -3.04 -9.29 20.98
C ARG A 131 -4.04 -8.52 21.85
N PRO A 132 -3.90 -8.55 23.17
CA PRO A 132 -4.73 -7.73 24.07
C PRO A 132 -4.68 -6.23 23.73
N THR A 133 -3.54 -5.74 23.23
CA THR A 133 -3.32 -4.34 22.86
C THR A 133 -3.86 -3.97 21.48
N ASP A 134 -4.34 -4.93 20.68
CA ASP A 134 -4.93 -4.58 19.39
C ASP A 134 -6.27 -3.86 19.60
N PRO A 135 -6.56 -2.80 18.83
CA PRO A 135 -7.88 -2.17 18.82
C PRO A 135 -8.99 -3.17 18.48
N GLU A 136 -10.13 -3.05 19.16
CA GLU A 136 -11.23 -4.00 19.03
C GLU A 136 -11.78 -4.08 17.61
N HIS A 137 -11.88 -2.94 16.91
CA HIS A 137 -12.35 -2.87 15.53
C HIS A 137 -11.42 -3.55 14.51
N LEU A 138 -10.20 -3.94 14.90
CA LEU A 138 -9.27 -4.70 14.05
C LEU A 138 -9.32 -6.20 14.33
N LYS A 139 -9.97 -6.64 15.41
CA LYS A 139 -10.06 -8.05 15.79
C LYS A 139 -11.22 -8.71 15.06
N GLU A 140 -10.93 -9.84 14.46
CA GLU A 140 -11.88 -10.72 13.79
C GLU A 140 -11.91 -12.08 14.48
N GLY A 141 -12.99 -12.84 14.29
CA GLY A 141 -13.15 -14.19 14.83
C GLY A 141 -14.00 -14.26 16.09
N GLU A 142 -14.04 -15.46 16.68
CA GLU A 142 -14.81 -15.75 17.90
C GLU A 142 -13.99 -15.42 19.15
N GLU A 143 -14.63 -15.37 20.33
CA GLU A 143 -13.94 -15.04 21.59
C GLU A 143 -12.75 -15.95 21.92
N SER A 144 -12.82 -17.23 21.52
CA SER A 144 -11.78 -18.23 21.75
C SER A 144 -10.55 -18.05 20.85
N VAL A 145 -10.74 -17.58 19.61
CA VAL A 145 -9.68 -17.42 18.61
C VAL A 145 -9.90 -16.14 17.82
N ARG A 146 -9.21 -15.07 18.25
CA ARG A 146 -9.23 -13.77 17.56
C ARG A 146 -7.97 -13.54 16.74
N TYR A 147 -8.12 -12.88 15.60
CA TYR A 147 -7.03 -12.58 14.67
C TYR A 147 -7.14 -11.16 14.11
N VAL A 148 -6.03 -10.69 13.54
CA VAL A 148 -5.95 -9.44 12.79
C VAL A 148 -5.46 -9.76 11.39
N THR A 149 -6.21 -9.35 10.38
CA THR A 149 -5.88 -9.56 8.97
C THR A 149 -5.08 -8.39 8.40
N LEU A 150 -3.99 -8.70 7.70
CA LEU A 150 -3.24 -7.70 6.92
C LEU A 150 -3.85 -7.55 5.53
N ILE A 151 -4.04 -8.68 4.84
CA ILE A 151 -4.53 -8.72 3.46
C ILE A 151 -5.20 -10.07 3.16
N THR A 152 -6.25 -10.03 2.37
CA THR A 152 -6.93 -11.19 1.79
C THR A 152 -6.95 -11.08 0.27
N PHE A 153 -6.44 -12.11 -0.40
CA PHE A 153 -6.55 -12.30 -1.84
C PHE A 153 -7.73 -13.22 -2.13
N ARG A 154 -8.72 -12.76 -2.88
CA ARG A 154 -9.95 -13.52 -3.15
C ARG A 154 -10.62 -13.12 -4.47
N GLY A 155 -11.50 -14.00 -4.95
CA GLY A 155 -12.32 -13.76 -6.12
C GLY A 155 -11.55 -13.76 -7.44
N ASN A 156 -12.29 -13.55 -8.54
CA ASN A 156 -11.80 -13.74 -9.91
C ASN A 156 -11.41 -12.41 -10.60
N GLY A 157 -11.00 -11.43 -9.80
CA GLY A 157 -10.56 -10.13 -10.32
C GLY A 157 -9.31 -10.25 -11.20
N ARG A 158 -9.17 -9.32 -12.15
CA ARG A 158 -7.94 -9.19 -12.94
C ARG A 158 -6.83 -8.64 -12.05
N ALA A 159 -5.61 -9.12 -12.26
CA ALA A 159 -4.45 -8.58 -11.56
C ALA A 159 -4.25 -7.11 -11.93
N LEU A 160 -3.89 -6.30 -10.94
CA LEU A 160 -3.50 -4.92 -11.14
C LEU A 160 -2.00 -4.90 -11.38
N GLU A 161 -1.58 -4.77 -12.65
CA GLU A 161 -0.17 -4.85 -13.06
C GLU A 161 0.73 -3.92 -12.24
N ALA A 162 0.25 -2.70 -12.00
CA ALA A 162 0.96 -1.69 -11.22
C ALA A 162 1.23 -2.09 -9.75
N PHE A 163 0.57 -3.13 -9.23
CA PHE A 163 0.71 -3.60 -7.85
C PHE A 163 1.49 -4.91 -7.73
N GLN A 164 1.92 -5.48 -8.85
CA GLN A 164 2.70 -6.71 -8.87
C GLN A 164 4.19 -6.42 -8.76
N ASN A 165 4.92 -7.38 -8.20
CA ASN A 165 6.37 -7.44 -8.25
C ASN A 165 6.78 -8.03 -9.61
N PRO A 166 7.48 -7.27 -10.47
CA PRO A 166 7.87 -7.72 -11.80
C PRO A 166 8.69 -9.02 -11.80
N GLU A 167 9.56 -9.21 -10.81
CA GLU A 167 10.43 -10.40 -10.72
C GLU A 167 9.58 -11.66 -10.52
N LYS A 168 8.58 -11.59 -9.65
CA LYS A 168 7.68 -12.71 -9.38
C LYS A 168 6.75 -13.03 -10.53
N VAL A 169 6.30 -11.99 -11.24
CA VAL A 169 5.49 -12.18 -12.46
C VAL A 169 6.30 -12.95 -13.50
N ALA A 170 7.57 -12.59 -13.69
CA ALA A 170 8.47 -13.28 -14.60
C ALA A 170 8.71 -14.75 -14.17
N GLU A 171 8.97 -15.01 -12.88
CA GLU A 171 9.12 -16.37 -12.33
C GLU A 171 7.85 -17.22 -12.56
N GLN A 172 6.67 -16.64 -12.34
CA GLN A 172 5.40 -17.35 -12.53
C GLN A 172 5.17 -17.71 -14.00
N GLN A 173 5.51 -16.81 -14.94
CA GLN A 173 5.39 -17.05 -16.37
C GLN A 173 6.36 -18.14 -16.87
N GLN A 174 7.59 -18.16 -16.34
CA GLN A 174 8.57 -19.20 -16.66
C GLN A 174 8.11 -20.58 -16.21
N ASN A 175 7.49 -20.68 -15.03
CA ASN A 175 6.98 -21.95 -14.50
C ASN A 175 5.71 -22.44 -15.21
N GLN A 176 5.03 -21.59 -16.00
CA GLN A 176 3.80 -21.95 -16.73
C GLN A 176 4.06 -22.38 -18.19
N ASN A 177 5.26 -22.16 -18.71
CA ASN A 177 5.67 -22.58 -20.05
C ASN A 177 6.81 -23.63 -19.96
N PRO A 178 6.51 -24.90 -19.65
CA PRO A 178 7.48 -25.99 -19.74
C PRO A 178 7.87 -26.34 -21.18
#